data_AF-A0A939F2B1-F1
#
_entry.id   AF-A0A939F2B1-F1
#
_cell.length_a   1.000
_cell.length_b   1.000
_cell.length_c   1.000
_cell.angle_alpha   90.00
_cell.angle_beta   90.00
_cell.angle_gamma   90.00
#
_symmetry.space_group_name_H-M   'P 1'
#
loop_
_entity.id
_entity.type
_entity.pdbx_description
1 polymer ?
#
loop_
_entity_poly.entity_id
_entity_poly.type
_entity_poly.pdbx_seq_one_letter_code
_entity_poly.pdbx_strand_id
1 'polypeptide(L)'
;MSTSTSLPASDRSSELREALLAAAFTADGLLDLLGAPAYAALARSETVPALRATRGDSLLETLVRLFLLQESVEAGRAAAALPLKLCLDGGWLVRDGDGDGDEGADVVRASVDVRPYGGPEGQDWFIVSDLGCAVGGAGGASGHGEGVVLGVGGASTTLAGITVRTPVGTALDIGTGSGIQALHASRHATSVTATDLNLRALDFTRLTLALSGAGEADLRVGSLYGPVESETYDLIVSNPPFVISPGARLTYRDGGMGGDDLCRSLVQGAGERLNEGGFAQFLANWQHVEGEEWQERLRSWVPRGCDAWIVQREVQDITQYAELWLRDSGDHRTDPAEYAARYEAWLDEFEARKTRAVGFGWITLYKSGSDRPSIVTEEWPHPVEQPLGDAVREHFARQDYLRSHDDAALLADRFRLVEEVVQEQVGLPGAEDPEHVILRQNRGMRRATKVDSVGAGFAGVCDGTLTAGQILDAIAQLLDEDPVVLRDRTPEAIRVLVEEGFLEPTGGAGVE
;
A
#
# COMPACT_ATOMS: atom_id res chain seq x y z
N MET A 1 0.92 36.28 7.23
CA MET A 1 -0.38 36.17 7.91
C MET A 1 -0.93 34.79 7.56
N SER A 2 -0.94 33.87 8.52
CA SER A 2 -1.42 32.51 8.31
C SER A 2 -2.94 32.56 8.19
N THR A 3 -3.45 32.54 6.96
CA THR A 3 -4.87 32.26 6.71
C THR A 3 -5.09 30.80 7.03
N SER A 4 -5.37 30.50 8.30
CA SER A 4 -6.05 29.27 8.68
C SER A 4 -7.44 29.33 8.04
N THR A 5 -7.55 28.90 6.79
CA THR A 5 -8.84 28.61 6.18
C THR A 5 -9.39 27.38 6.88
N SER A 6 -10.53 27.53 7.56
CA SER A 6 -11.30 26.41 8.08
C SER A 6 -11.53 25.40 6.96
N LEU A 7 -11.34 24.11 7.27
CA LEU A 7 -11.66 23.06 6.32
C LEU A 7 -13.16 23.05 5.99
N PRO A 8 -13.54 22.50 4.82
CA PRO A 8 -14.95 22.35 4.49
C PRO A 8 -15.71 21.58 5.56
N ALA A 9 -16.98 21.91 5.69
CA ALA A 9 -17.88 21.15 6.53
C ALA A 9 -18.33 19.88 5.77
N SER A 10 -18.41 18.77 6.50
CA SER A 10 -18.79 17.45 5.95
C SER A 10 -20.29 17.23 5.90
N ASP A 11 -21.08 18.15 6.49
CA ASP A 11 -22.51 18.13 6.35
C ASP A 11 -22.90 18.35 4.89
N ARG A 12 -23.87 17.58 4.42
CA ARG A 12 -24.36 17.62 3.04
C ARG A 12 -23.34 17.15 1.97
N SER A 13 -22.27 16.46 2.35
CA SER A 13 -21.36 15.80 1.39
C SER A 13 -22.10 14.85 0.42
N SER A 14 -23.26 14.31 0.79
CA SER A 14 -24.10 13.50 -0.09
C SER A 14 -24.62 14.27 -1.32
N GLU A 15 -25.03 15.52 -1.16
CA GLU A 15 -25.50 16.35 -2.28
C GLU A 15 -24.36 16.77 -3.19
N LEU A 16 -23.20 17.06 -2.61
CA LEU A 16 -21.99 17.29 -3.39
C LEU A 16 -21.62 16.02 -4.18
N ARG A 17 -21.61 14.86 -3.53
CA ARG A 17 -21.34 13.56 -4.16
C ARG A 17 -22.29 13.29 -5.34
N GLU A 18 -23.59 13.50 -5.17
CA GLU A 18 -24.59 13.32 -6.24
C GLU A 18 -24.29 14.23 -7.45
N ALA A 19 -23.91 15.48 -7.21
CA ALA A 19 -23.55 16.41 -8.28
C ALA A 19 -22.26 15.99 -9.01
N LEU A 20 -21.23 15.55 -8.28
CA LEU A 20 -19.98 15.05 -8.87
C LEU A 20 -20.24 13.84 -9.79
N LEU A 21 -21.06 12.89 -9.33
CA LEU A 21 -21.42 11.71 -10.12
C LEU A 21 -22.30 12.05 -11.32
N ALA A 22 -23.26 12.96 -11.18
CA ALA A 22 -24.11 13.41 -12.28
C ALA A 22 -23.31 14.10 -13.40
N ALA A 23 -22.19 14.74 -13.05
CA ALA A 23 -21.25 15.33 -14.00
C ALA A 23 -20.20 14.34 -14.54
N ALA A 24 -20.29 13.04 -14.19
CA ALA A 24 -19.29 12.01 -14.53
C ALA A 24 -17.87 12.35 -14.03
N PHE A 25 -17.76 13.03 -12.88
CA PHE A 25 -16.47 13.29 -12.23
C PHE A 25 -15.98 12.03 -11.51
N THR A 26 -15.63 11.03 -12.28
CA THR A 26 -15.19 9.69 -11.82
C THR A 26 -13.83 9.36 -12.43
N ALA A 27 -13.14 8.33 -11.93
CA ALA A 27 -11.85 7.93 -12.51
C ALA A 27 -11.97 7.62 -14.01
N ASP A 28 -13.04 6.90 -14.39
CA ASP A 28 -13.33 6.57 -15.79
C ASP A 28 -13.75 7.80 -16.60
N GLY A 29 -14.62 8.66 -16.07
CA GLY A 29 -15.03 9.89 -16.76
C GLY A 29 -13.86 10.84 -17.02
N LEU A 30 -12.91 10.93 -16.07
CA LEU A 30 -11.67 11.66 -16.26
C LEU A 30 -10.80 11.04 -17.35
N LEU A 31 -10.67 9.71 -17.39
CA LEU A 31 -9.90 9.01 -18.41
C LEU A 31 -10.50 9.25 -19.81
N ASP A 32 -11.82 9.17 -19.93
CA ASP A 32 -12.56 9.39 -21.17
C ASP A 32 -12.43 10.84 -21.68
N LEU A 33 -12.56 11.83 -20.78
CA LEU A 33 -12.44 13.24 -21.14
C LEU A 33 -11.01 13.64 -21.51
N LEU A 34 -10.03 13.26 -20.68
CA LEU A 34 -8.65 13.70 -20.83
C LEU A 34 -7.89 12.86 -21.88
N GLY A 35 -8.29 11.59 -22.04
CA GLY A 35 -7.52 10.58 -22.74
C GLY A 35 -6.31 10.10 -21.94
N ALA A 36 -5.88 8.87 -22.22
CA ALA A 36 -4.80 8.20 -21.49
C ALA A 36 -3.50 9.03 -21.34
N PRO A 37 -3.01 9.76 -22.37
CA PRO A 37 -1.79 10.55 -22.22
C PRO A 37 -1.92 11.70 -21.22
N ALA A 38 -3.03 12.45 -21.25
CA ALA A 38 -3.22 13.60 -20.36
C ALA A 38 -3.58 13.16 -18.94
N TYR A 39 -4.35 12.08 -18.80
CA TYR A 39 -4.63 11.45 -17.51
C TYR A 39 -3.34 10.98 -16.82
N ALA A 40 -2.47 10.27 -17.55
CA ALA A 40 -1.18 9.84 -17.03
C ALA A 40 -0.22 11.00 -16.72
N ALA A 41 -0.28 12.10 -17.48
CA ALA A 41 0.51 13.31 -17.20
C ALA A 41 0.04 13.97 -15.89
N LEU A 42 -1.28 14.10 -15.70
CA LEU A 42 -1.86 14.70 -14.50
C LEU A 42 -1.49 13.90 -13.23
N ALA A 43 -1.42 12.56 -13.32
CA ALA A 43 -0.95 11.71 -12.23
C ALA A 43 0.51 11.95 -11.81
N ARG A 44 1.31 12.60 -12.67
CA ARG A 44 2.68 13.07 -12.37
C ARG A 44 2.77 14.58 -12.17
N SER A 45 1.64 15.21 -11.83
CA SER A 45 1.52 16.65 -11.60
C SER A 45 1.82 17.52 -12.83
N GLU A 46 1.78 16.96 -14.04
CA GLU A 46 1.91 17.72 -15.30
C GLU A 46 0.53 18.16 -15.79
N THR A 47 0.17 19.42 -15.50
CA THR A 47 -1.20 19.95 -15.70
C THR A 47 -1.50 20.44 -17.11
N VAL A 48 -0.47 20.78 -17.90
CA VAL A 48 -0.63 21.40 -19.23
C VAL A 48 -1.49 20.56 -20.19
N PRO A 49 -1.33 19.22 -20.31
CA PRO A 49 -2.19 18.41 -21.16
C PRO A 49 -3.66 18.46 -20.74
N ALA A 50 -3.94 18.39 -19.43
CA ALA A 50 -5.31 18.45 -18.91
C ALA A 50 -5.94 19.85 -19.09
N LEU A 51 -5.17 20.93 -18.92
CA LEU A 51 -5.60 22.30 -19.24
C LEU A 51 -5.99 22.47 -20.72
N ARG A 52 -5.33 21.73 -21.62
CA ARG A 52 -5.67 21.72 -23.06
C ARG A 52 -6.91 20.90 -23.37
N ALA A 53 -7.09 19.77 -22.69
CA ALA A 53 -8.24 18.89 -22.88
C ALA A 53 -9.55 19.51 -22.37
N THR A 54 -9.49 20.44 -21.42
CA THR A 54 -10.66 21.02 -20.74
C THR A 54 -11.04 22.42 -21.22
N ARG A 55 -10.86 22.75 -22.51
CA ARG A 55 -11.08 24.12 -23.03
C ARG A 55 -12.54 24.48 -23.31
N GLY A 56 -13.44 23.52 -23.25
CA GLY A 56 -14.88 23.69 -23.39
C GLY A 56 -15.55 24.17 -22.11
N ASP A 57 -16.84 23.89 -22.03
CA ASP A 57 -17.75 24.37 -21.00
C ASP A 57 -18.65 23.25 -20.43
N SER A 58 -18.29 21.99 -20.66
CA SER A 58 -19.01 20.87 -20.06
C SER A 58 -18.89 20.87 -18.52
N LEU A 59 -19.83 20.21 -17.86
CA LEU A 59 -19.86 20.10 -16.40
C LEU A 59 -18.58 19.43 -15.89
N LEU A 60 -18.16 18.34 -16.53
CA LEU A 60 -16.95 17.60 -16.18
C LEU A 60 -15.68 18.45 -16.34
N GLU A 61 -15.56 19.18 -17.44
CA GLU A 61 -14.41 20.07 -17.67
C GLU A 61 -14.34 21.19 -16.61
N THR A 62 -15.49 21.71 -16.21
CA THR A 62 -15.58 22.71 -15.13
C THR A 62 -15.07 22.13 -13.80
N LEU A 63 -15.47 20.91 -13.45
CA LEU A 63 -15.02 20.23 -12.23
C LEU A 63 -13.52 19.88 -12.26
N VAL A 64 -13.01 19.43 -13.40
CA VAL A 64 -11.57 19.18 -13.59
C VAL A 64 -10.76 20.46 -13.39
N ARG A 65 -11.19 21.57 -13.99
CA ARG A 65 -10.54 22.86 -13.81
C ARG A 65 -10.56 23.30 -12.35
N LEU A 66 -11.71 23.17 -11.69
CA LEU A 66 -11.93 23.64 -10.34
C LEU A 66 -11.12 22.86 -9.30
N PHE A 67 -11.21 21.53 -9.29
CA PHE A 67 -10.61 20.70 -8.25
C PHE A 67 -9.21 20.20 -8.62
N LEU A 68 -9.02 19.63 -9.80
CA LEU A 68 -7.77 18.96 -10.16
C LEU A 68 -6.69 19.92 -10.65
N LEU A 69 -7.10 20.95 -11.40
CA LEU A 69 -6.20 21.97 -11.96
C LEU A 69 -6.14 23.23 -11.08
N GLN A 70 -7.06 23.37 -10.12
CA GLN A 70 -7.11 24.46 -9.15
C GLN A 70 -7.22 25.85 -9.80
N GLU A 71 -7.92 25.91 -10.93
CA GLU A 71 -8.23 27.15 -11.65
C GLU A 71 -9.51 27.78 -11.10
N SER A 72 -9.53 29.11 -11.04
CA SER A 72 -10.76 29.85 -10.76
C SER A 72 -11.72 29.73 -11.94
N VAL A 73 -13.00 29.47 -11.66
CA VAL A 73 -14.06 29.30 -12.67
C VAL A 73 -15.19 30.29 -12.42
N GLU A 74 -15.89 30.70 -13.48
CA GLU A 74 -17.08 31.56 -13.34
C GLU A 74 -18.14 30.89 -12.45
N ALA A 75 -18.72 31.64 -11.52
CA ALA A 75 -19.73 31.17 -10.58
C ALA A 75 -20.94 30.55 -11.30
N GLY A 76 -21.34 31.11 -12.46
CA GLY A 76 -22.42 30.53 -13.28
C GLY A 76 -22.11 29.12 -13.79
N ARG A 77 -20.84 28.86 -14.18
CA ARG A 77 -20.40 27.51 -14.60
C ARG A 77 -20.32 26.56 -13.42
N ALA A 78 -19.77 27.03 -12.29
CA ALA A 78 -19.76 26.23 -11.06
C ALA A 78 -21.17 25.86 -10.60
N ALA A 79 -22.13 26.78 -10.68
CA ALA A 79 -23.54 26.54 -10.33
C ALA A 79 -24.25 25.55 -11.27
N ALA A 80 -23.78 25.40 -12.51
CA ALA A 80 -24.30 24.38 -13.43
C ALA A 80 -23.82 22.97 -13.07
N ALA A 81 -22.62 22.85 -12.49
CA ALA A 81 -22.01 21.56 -12.14
C ALA A 81 -22.21 21.15 -10.67
N LEU A 82 -22.44 22.10 -9.77
CA LEU A 82 -22.45 21.91 -8.32
C LEU A 82 -23.58 22.69 -7.64
N PRO A 83 -24.04 22.26 -6.45
CA PRO A 83 -24.90 23.08 -5.60
C PRO A 83 -24.09 24.27 -5.03
N LEU A 84 -23.82 25.30 -5.85
CA LEU A 84 -22.85 26.35 -5.57
C LEU A 84 -23.03 27.01 -4.19
N LYS A 85 -24.27 27.35 -3.82
CA LYS A 85 -24.54 27.97 -2.51
C LYS A 85 -24.11 27.07 -1.36
N LEU A 86 -24.39 25.76 -1.45
CA LEU A 86 -23.98 24.78 -0.45
C LEU A 86 -22.46 24.67 -0.41
N CYS A 87 -21.79 24.62 -1.57
CA CYS A 87 -20.34 24.54 -1.62
C CYS A 87 -19.65 25.79 -1.04
N LEU A 88 -20.23 26.99 -1.23
CA LEU A 88 -19.73 28.23 -0.64
C LEU A 88 -19.99 28.29 0.88
N ASP A 89 -21.22 27.99 1.31
CA ASP A 89 -21.61 28.02 2.73
C ASP A 89 -20.82 26.97 3.54
N GLY A 90 -20.60 25.79 2.96
CA GLY A 90 -19.83 24.69 3.54
C GLY A 90 -18.31 24.83 3.35
N GLY A 91 -17.83 25.89 2.71
CA GLY A 91 -16.40 26.17 2.56
C GLY A 91 -15.63 25.28 1.58
N TRP A 92 -16.30 24.49 0.74
CA TRP A 92 -15.68 23.71 -0.36
C TRP A 92 -15.16 24.62 -1.48
N LEU A 93 -15.85 25.73 -1.72
CA LEU A 93 -15.48 26.77 -2.65
C LEU A 93 -15.38 28.11 -1.93
N VAL A 94 -14.53 28.99 -2.44
CA VAL A 94 -14.43 30.38 -1.99
C VAL A 94 -14.52 31.32 -3.19
N ARG A 95 -15.07 32.51 -2.98
CA ARG A 95 -15.06 33.56 -4.00
C ARG A 95 -13.64 34.10 -4.16
N ASP A 96 -13.23 34.26 -5.41
CA ASP A 96 -11.89 34.72 -5.76
C ASP A 96 -12.00 36.16 -6.30
N GLY A 97 -12.08 37.15 -5.38
CA GLY A 97 -12.37 38.53 -5.82
C GLY A 97 -12.65 39.59 -4.74
N ASP A 98 -12.29 39.37 -3.47
CA ASP A 98 -12.44 40.41 -2.43
C ASP A 98 -11.25 41.38 -2.45
N GLY A 99 -11.29 42.34 -3.38
CA GLY A 99 -10.32 43.42 -3.49
C GLY A 99 -10.95 44.67 -4.10
N ASP A 100 -11.73 45.39 -3.29
CA ASP A 100 -12.17 46.79 -3.46
C ASP A 100 -12.44 47.29 -4.91
N GLY A 101 -13.71 47.20 -5.33
CA GLY A 101 -14.32 48.23 -6.17
C GLY A 101 -14.14 48.17 -7.69
N ASP A 102 -13.83 47.02 -8.28
CA ASP A 102 -13.92 46.84 -9.74
C ASP A 102 -14.96 45.76 -10.10
N GLU A 103 -15.66 45.91 -11.23
CA GLU A 103 -16.66 44.96 -11.77
C GLU A 103 -15.96 43.67 -12.28
N GLY A 104 -15.20 43.00 -11.41
CA GLY A 104 -14.57 41.72 -11.69
C GLY A 104 -15.61 40.62 -11.90
N ALA A 105 -15.32 39.67 -12.79
CA ALA A 105 -16.16 38.51 -13.02
C ALA A 105 -16.37 37.73 -11.69
N ASP A 106 -17.61 37.36 -11.37
CA ASP A 106 -17.95 36.52 -10.21
C ASP A 106 -17.34 35.12 -10.42
N VAL A 107 -16.15 34.90 -9.88
CA VAL A 107 -15.38 33.66 -10.00
C VAL A 107 -15.22 32.99 -8.64
N VAL A 108 -15.14 31.67 -8.66
CA VAL A 108 -14.95 30.83 -7.49
C VAL A 108 -13.78 29.88 -7.71
N ARG A 109 -13.13 29.51 -6.63
CA ARG A 109 -12.05 28.51 -6.63
C ARG A 109 -12.26 27.48 -5.51
N ALA A 110 -11.67 26.32 -5.67
CA ALA A 110 -11.68 25.29 -4.63
C ALA A 110 -10.83 25.71 -3.43
N SER A 111 -11.26 25.29 -2.24
CA SER A 111 -10.49 25.46 -0.99
C SER A 111 -9.68 24.20 -0.64
N VAL A 112 -10.04 23.05 -1.21
CA VAL A 112 -9.43 21.73 -1.04
C VAL A 112 -9.31 21.03 -2.39
N ASP A 113 -8.40 20.07 -2.49
CA ASP A 113 -8.35 19.17 -3.66
C ASP A 113 -9.38 18.04 -3.46
N VAL A 114 -10.07 17.67 -4.55
CA VAL A 114 -11.04 16.56 -4.58
C VAL A 114 -10.71 15.70 -5.79
N ARG A 115 -10.23 14.48 -5.54
CA ARG A 115 -9.78 13.56 -6.59
C ARG A 115 -10.67 12.32 -6.67
N PRO A 116 -11.24 12.01 -7.85
CA PRO A 116 -11.88 10.73 -8.08
C PRO A 116 -10.91 9.57 -7.88
N TYR A 117 -11.38 8.51 -7.24
CA TYR A 117 -10.64 7.29 -6.97
C TYR A 117 -11.55 6.08 -7.21
N GLY A 118 -11.07 5.12 -8.01
CA GLY A 118 -11.79 3.88 -8.28
C GLY A 118 -11.67 2.91 -7.11
N GLY A 119 -12.80 2.59 -6.47
CA GLY A 119 -12.90 1.55 -5.47
C GLY A 119 -12.73 0.15 -6.07
N PRO A 120 -12.36 -0.84 -5.25
CA PRO A 120 -11.98 -2.18 -5.72
C PRO A 120 -13.11 -2.98 -6.38
N GLU A 121 -14.37 -2.65 -6.10
CA GLU A 121 -15.55 -3.31 -6.69
C GLU A 121 -16.28 -2.38 -7.68
N GLY A 122 -15.55 -1.40 -8.24
CA GLY A 122 -16.10 -0.43 -9.20
C GLY A 122 -16.84 0.73 -8.57
N GLN A 123 -16.58 1.05 -7.30
CA GLN A 123 -17.15 2.23 -6.66
C GLN A 123 -16.48 3.52 -7.13
N ASP A 124 -17.27 4.59 -7.24
CA ASP A 124 -16.76 5.94 -7.40
C ASP A 124 -16.57 6.61 -6.04
N TRP A 125 -15.31 6.72 -5.62
CA TRP A 125 -14.88 7.40 -4.40
C TRP A 125 -14.21 8.74 -4.70
N PHE A 126 -14.10 9.56 -3.65
CA PHE A 126 -13.51 10.89 -3.71
C PHE A 126 -12.58 11.09 -2.54
N ILE A 127 -11.33 11.38 -2.82
CA ILE A 127 -10.31 11.66 -1.80
C ILE A 127 -10.13 13.16 -1.70
N VAL A 128 -10.21 13.66 -0.47
CA VAL A 128 -10.07 15.08 -0.15
C VAL A 128 -8.72 15.32 0.51
N SER A 129 -7.98 16.33 0.05
CA SER A 129 -6.67 16.68 0.59
C SER A 129 -6.37 18.18 0.45
N ASP A 130 -5.21 18.61 0.93
CA ASP A 130 -4.75 19.98 0.70
C ASP A 130 -4.51 20.25 -0.79
N LEU A 131 -4.67 21.52 -1.18
CA LEU A 131 -4.38 22.00 -2.53
C LEU A 131 -2.89 21.78 -2.88
N GLY A 132 -2.63 21.49 -4.15
CA GLY A 132 -1.27 21.27 -4.68
C GLY A 132 -0.56 20.02 -4.14
N CYS A 133 -1.27 19.13 -3.45
CA CYS A 133 -0.70 17.95 -2.78
C CYS A 133 -0.94 16.64 -3.54
N ALA A 134 -1.12 16.72 -4.86
CA ALA A 134 -1.15 15.54 -5.73
C ALA A 134 0.23 14.87 -5.71
N VAL A 135 0.28 13.62 -5.24
CA VAL A 135 1.51 12.84 -5.10
C VAL A 135 1.82 12.15 -6.43
N GLY A 136 3.02 12.37 -7.00
CA GLY A 136 3.48 11.60 -8.18
C GLY A 136 4.36 12.35 -9.19
N GLY A 137 4.60 13.65 -9.02
CA GLY A 137 5.46 14.43 -9.92
C GLY A 137 6.90 14.65 -9.42
N ALA A 138 7.82 14.90 -10.35
CA ALA A 138 9.21 15.29 -10.06
C ALA A 138 9.36 16.63 -9.29
N GLY A 139 8.23 17.30 -9.00
CA GLY A 139 8.16 18.54 -8.26
C GLY A 139 7.91 18.42 -6.76
N GLY A 140 7.63 17.22 -6.24
CA GLY A 140 7.23 17.04 -4.84
C GLY A 140 5.87 17.63 -4.51
N ALA A 141 5.42 17.49 -3.27
CA ALA A 141 4.26 18.23 -2.77
C ALA A 141 4.61 19.72 -2.67
N SER A 142 3.86 20.60 -3.35
CA SER A 142 4.10 22.05 -3.27
C SER A 142 3.56 22.69 -1.99
N GLY A 143 3.07 21.90 -1.03
CA GLY A 143 2.57 22.38 0.26
C GLY A 143 3.73 22.70 1.21
N HIS A 144 4.00 23.99 1.43
CA HIS A 144 5.10 24.47 2.28
C HIS A 144 4.65 24.78 3.73
N GLY A 145 3.52 24.21 4.18
CA GLY A 145 2.95 24.46 5.51
C GLY A 145 3.20 23.30 6.49
N GLU A 146 3.34 23.62 7.78
CA GLU A 146 3.20 22.61 8.84
C GLU A 146 1.79 21.99 8.80
N GLY A 147 1.70 20.66 8.89
CA GLY A 147 0.41 19.96 8.93
C GLY A 147 -0.31 19.80 7.59
N VAL A 148 0.38 19.95 6.45
CA VAL A 148 -0.15 19.61 5.11
C VAL A 148 -0.54 18.14 5.04
N VAL A 149 -1.70 17.85 4.45
CA VAL A 149 -2.24 16.51 4.25
C VAL A 149 -2.23 16.16 2.77
N LEU A 150 -1.48 15.11 2.44
CA LEU A 150 -1.31 14.64 1.07
C LEU A 150 -2.51 13.82 0.59
N GLY A 151 -2.77 13.90 -0.72
CA GLY A 151 -3.71 13.00 -1.41
C GLY A 151 -3.14 11.59 -1.58
N VAL A 152 -3.79 10.78 -2.41
CA VAL A 152 -3.34 9.40 -2.68
C VAL A 152 -2.06 9.40 -3.51
N GLY A 153 -1.03 8.72 -3.00
CA GLY A 153 0.22 8.46 -3.71
C GLY A 153 0.51 6.97 -3.92
N GLY A 154 1.65 6.67 -4.54
CA GLY A 154 2.08 5.28 -4.82
C GLY A 154 2.19 4.42 -3.56
N ALA A 155 2.65 4.99 -2.44
CA ALA A 155 2.71 4.30 -1.15
C ALA A 155 1.31 3.93 -0.64
N SER A 156 0.37 4.88 -0.59
CA SER A 156 -1.01 4.63 -0.17
C SER A 156 -1.70 3.56 -1.04
N THR A 157 -1.50 3.60 -2.36
CA THR A 157 -2.05 2.60 -3.29
C THR A 157 -1.40 1.23 -3.10
N THR A 158 -0.09 1.18 -2.84
CA THR A 158 0.63 -0.07 -2.55
C THR A 158 0.08 -0.71 -1.29
N LEU A 159 -0.06 0.05 -0.19
CA LEU A 159 -0.62 -0.47 1.05
C LEU A 159 -2.05 -0.98 0.85
N ALA A 160 -2.90 -0.20 0.17
CA ALA A 160 -4.26 -0.63 -0.13
C ALA A 160 -4.29 -1.93 -0.95
N GLY A 161 -3.39 -2.08 -1.92
CA GLY A 161 -3.28 -3.26 -2.78
C GLY A 161 -2.80 -4.52 -2.07
N ILE A 162 -1.90 -4.39 -1.09
CA ILE A 162 -1.40 -5.54 -0.31
C ILE A 162 -2.26 -5.87 0.93
N THR A 163 -3.19 -4.98 1.30
CA THR A 163 -4.00 -5.16 2.52
C THR A 163 -4.90 -6.39 2.41
N VAL A 164 -4.94 -7.23 3.45
CA VAL A 164 -5.86 -8.37 3.56
C VAL A 164 -7.27 -7.84 3.84
N ARG A 165 -8.25 -8.21 3.01
CA ARG A 165 -9.61 -7.63 3.03
C ARG A 165 -10.70 -8.61 3.39
N THR A 166 -10.37 -9.67 4.12
CA THR A 166 -11.40 -10.55 4.69
C THR A 166 -12.33 -9.74 5.60
N PRO A 167 -13.63 -10.08 5.67
CA PRO A 167 -14.53 -9.43 6.60
C PRO A 167 -14.02 -9.50 8.05
N VAL A 168 -13.99 -8.36 8.74
CA VAL A 168 -13.50 -8.22 10.11
C VAL A 168 -14.45 -7.40 10.98
N GLY A 169 -14.34 -7.56 12.31
CA GLY A 169 -15.09 -6.72 13.25
C GLY A 169 -14.51 -5.32 13.33
N THR A 170 -13.20 -5.22 13.57
CA THR A 170 -12.52 -3.97 13.94
C THR A 170 -11.26 -3.74 13.12
N ALA A 171 -11.13 -2.54 12.56
CA ALA A 171 -9.92 -2.10 11.86
C ALA A 171 -9.37 -0.79 12.45
N LEU A 172 -8.03 -0.68 12.49
CA LEU A 172 -7.30 0.50 12.94
C LEU A 172 -6.41 1.04 11.81
N ASP A 173 -6.61 2.30 11.43
CA ASP A 173 -5.77 3.05 10.51
C ASP A 173 -4.89 4.06 11.27
N ILE A 174 -3.59 3.79 11.37
CA ILE A 174 -2.63 4.63 12.14
C ILE A 174 -1.92 5.59 11.19
N GLY A 175 -2.05 6.89 11.46
CA GLY A 175 -1.55 7.93 10.56
C GLY A 175 -2.46 8.06 9.34
N THR A 176 -3.76 8.21 9.59
CA THR A 176 -4.81 8.07 8.56
C THR A 176 -4.69 9.09 7.42
N GLY A 177 -4.07 10.26 7.65
CA GLY A 177 -3.82 11.23 6.59
C GLY A 177 -5.11 11.71 5.91
N SER A 178 -5.25 11.45 4.61
CA SER A 178 -6.47 11.74 3.84
C SER A 178 -7.60 10.72 4.04
N GLY A 179 -7.38 9.65 4.79
CA GLY A 179 -8.40 8.66 5.11
C GLY A 179 -8.53 7.52 4.11
N ILE A 180 -7.58 7.36 3.17
CA ILE A 180 -7.67 6.36 2.11
C ILE A 180 -7.70 4.92 2.66
N GLN A 181 -6.90 4.59 3.69
CA GLN A 181 -6.92 3.23 4.25
C GLN A 181 -8.18 3.00 5.07
N ALA A 182 -8.60 3.97 5.90
CA ALA A 182 -9.90 3.94 6.57
C ALA A 182 -11.08 3.75 5.59
N LEU A 183 -11.04 4.40 4.42
CA LEU A 183 -12.04 4.24 3.37
C LEU A 183 -12.07 2.81 2.81
N HIS A 184 -10.91 2.22 2.50
CA HIS A 184 -10.83 0.82 2.10
C HIS A 184 -11.31 -0.12 3.21
N ALA A 185 -10.90 0.11 4.45
CA ALA A 185 -11.29 -0.66 5.64
C ALA A 185 -12.81 -0.64 5.85
N SER A 186 -13.48 0.49 5.61
CA SER A 186 -14.94 0.64 5.78
C SER A 186 -15.78 -0.33 4.94
N ARG A 187 -15.19 -0.98 3.94
CA ARG A 187 -15.86 -1.95 3.06
C ARG A 187 -15.91 -3.36 3.63
N HIS A 188 -14.98 -3.70 4.52
CA HIS A 188 -14.84 -5.05 5.05
C HIS A 188 -14.73 -5.09 6.58
N ALA A 189 -14.59 -3.95 7.25
CA ALA A 189 -14.66 -3.84 8.70
C ALA A 189 -16.05 -3.38 9.16
N THR A 190 -16.53 -3.94 10.27
CA THR A 190 -17.79 -3.48 10.90
C THR A 190 -17.62 -2.10 11.53
N SER A 191 -16.45 -1.82 12.11
CA SER A 191 -16.07 -0.51 12.66
C SER A 191 -14.62 -0.18 12.35
N VAL A 192 -14.35 1.08 12.04
CA VAL A 192 -13.02 1.61 11.75
C VAL A 192 -12.66 2.67 12.78
N THR A 193 -11.51 2.52 13.43
CA THR A 193 -10.85 3.57 14.20
C THR A 193 -9.72 4.14 13.35
N ALA A 194 -9.60 5.45 13.27
CA ALA A 194 -8.54 6.12 12.52
C ALA A 194 -7.85 7.16 13.40
N THR A 195 -6.51 7.10 13.46
CA THR A 195 -5.71 7.96 14.33
C THR A 195 -4.72 8.80 13.55
N ASP A 196 -4.47 10.02 14.03
CA ASP A 196 -3.44 10.90 13.49
C ASP A 196 -2.96 11.88 14.57
N LEU A 197 -1.72 12.36 14.45
CA LEU A 197 -1.21 13.46 15.27
C LEU A 197 -1.76 14.81 14.81
N ASN A 198 -2.09 14.91 13.52
CA ASN A 198 -2.58 16.12 12.90
C ASN A 198 -4.10 16.16 12.91
N LEU A 199 -4.70 17.08 13.68
CA LEU A 199 -6.15 17.31 13.69
C LEU A 199 -6.71 17.57 12.29
N ARG A 200 -5.94 18.25 11.43
CA ARG A 200 -6.33 18.52 10.04
C ARG A 200 -6.47 17.23 9.22
N ALA A 201 -5.66 16.22 9.47
CA ALA A 201 -5.75 14.91 8.82
C ALA A 201 -7.01 14.16 9.23
N LEU A 202 -7.38 14.21 10.51
CA LEU A 202 -8.65 13.64 10.97
C LEU A 202 -9.85 14.33 10.29
N ASP A 203 -9.79 15.65 10.11
CA ASP A 203 -10.82 16.39 9.40
C ASP A 203 -10.90 16.03 7.90
N PHE A 204 -9.76 15.88 7.21
CA PHE A 204 -9.73 15.39 5.83
C PHE A 204 -10.25 13.95 5.71
N THR A 205 -9.89 13.08 6.66
CA THR A 205 -10.40 11.71 6.71
C THR A 205 -11.93 11.71 6.81
N ARG A 206 -12.50 12.56 7.67
CA ARG A 206 -13.96 12.74 7.76
C ARG A 206 -14.57 13.19 6.43
N LEU A 207 -13.96 14.16 5.77
CA LEU A 207 -14.41 14.67 4.46
C LEU A 207 -14.37 13.59 3.39
N THR A 208 -13.27 12.84 3.29
CA THR A 208 -13.10 11.72 2.36
C THR A 208 -14.15 10.63 2.56
N LEU A 209 -14.36 10.18 3.81
CA LEU A 209 -15.37 9.17 4.13
C LEU A 209 -16.78 9.65 3.77
N ALA A 210 -17.15 10.86 4.20
CA ALA A 210 -18.46 11.44 3.94
C ALA A 210 -18.72 11.65 2.44
N LEU A 211 -17.76 12.21 1.70
CA LEU A 211 -17.88 12.47 0.26
C LEU A 211 -17.87 11.18 -0.56
N SER A 212 -17.19 10.13 -0.09
CA SER A 212 -17.21 8.81 -0.73
C SER A 212 -18.46 7.98 -0.38
N GLY A 213 -19.29 8.45 0.56
CA GLY A 213 -20.48 7.73 1.02
C GLY A 213 -20.16 6.53 1.92
N ALA A 214 -19.00 6.54 2.59
CA ALA A 214 -18.62 5.54 3.58
C ALA A 214 -19.18 5.89 4.97
N GLY A 215 -19.24 4.88 5.85
CA GLY A 215 -19.58 5.10 7.25
C GLY A 215 -18.53 5.96 7.97
N GLU A 216 -18.96 6.69 9.00
CA GLU A 216 -18.04 7.45 9.83
C GLU A 216 -17.09 6.52 10.59
N ALA A 217 -15.81 6.90 10.65
CA ALA A 217 -14.81 6.26 11.50
C ALA A 217 -14.74 6.94 12.88
N ASP A 218 -14.29 6.20 13.89
CA ASP A 218 -13.91 6.77 15.18
C ASP A 218 -12.55 7.46 15.05
N LEU A 219 -12.57 8.80 15.01
CA LEU A 219 -11.39 9.62 14.76
C LEU A 219 -10.75 10.08 16.07
N ARG A 220 -9.49 9.70 16.30
CA ARG A 220 -8.78 10.01 17.55
C ARG A 220 -7.43 10.65 17.32
N VAL A 221 -7.14 11.71 18.08
CA VAL A 221 -5.86 12.43 17.98
C VAL A 221 -4.81 11.80 18.89
N GLY A 222 -3.63 11.53 18.35
CA GLY A 222 -2.44 11.17 19.13
C GLY A 222 -1.44 10.30 18.39
N SER A 223 -0.36 9.95 19.09
CA SER A 223 0.78 9.24 18.52
C SER A 223 0.58 7.73 18.56
N LEU A 224 0.81 7.07 17.42
CA LEU A 224 0.84 5.61 17.31
C LEU A 224 -0.37 4.96 17.99
N TYR A 225 -0.13 4.04 18.92
CA TYR A 225 -1.14 3.32 19.69
C TYR A 225 -1.67 4.08 20.91
N GLY A 226 -1.16 5.27 21.21
CA GLY A 226 -1.56 6.06 22.38
C GLY A 226 -3.08 6.28 22.49
N PRO A 227 -3.78 6.67 21.42
CA PRO A 227 -5.24 6.92 21.46
C PRO A 227 -6.13 5.68 21.62
N VAL A 228 -5.58 4.48 21.44
CA VAL A 228 -6.33 3.22 21.50
C VAL A 228 -5.99 2.40 22.74
N GLU A 229 -5.08 2.89 23.58
CA GLU A 229 -4.68 2.28 24.86
C GLU A 229 -4.50 0.77 24.78
N SER A 230 -5.43 -0.05 25.31
CA SER A 230 -5.40 -1.51 25.33
C SER A 230 -6.41 -2.18 24.38
N GLU A 231 -7.08 -1.42 23.52
CA GLU A 231 -7.99 -1.94 22.51
C GLU A 231 -7.26 -2.83 21.51
N THR A 232 -7.96 -3.85 21.02
CA THR A 232 -7.44 -4.80 20.04
C THR A 232 -8.27 -4.79 18.76
N TYR A 233 -7.62 -5.11 17.65
CA TYR A 233 -8.14 -4.98 16.30
C TYR A 233 -7.87 -6.24 15.48
N ASP A 234 -8.76 -6.56 14.56
CA ASP A 234 -8.58 -7.67 13.62
C ASP A 234 -7.67 -7.26 12.45
N LEU A 235 -7.65 -5.97 12.11
CA LEU A 235 -6.82 -5.38 11.08
C LEU A 235 -6.16 -4.09 11.59
N ILE A 236 -4.85 -3.98 11.48
CA ILE A 236 -4.10 -2.74 11.71
C ILE A 236 -3.37 -2.38 10.42
N VAL A 237 -3.55 -1.17 9.93
CA VAL A 237 -2.84 -0.67 8.75
C VAL A 237 -2.12 0.63 9.07
N SER A 238 -0.93 0.82 8.50
CA SER A 238 -0.26 2.12 8.57
C SER A 238 0.62 2.35 7.35
N ASN A 239 0.48 3.54 6.78
CA ASN A 239 1.45 4.13 5.87
C ASN A 239 2.13 5.29 6.62
N PRO A 240 3.04 4.99 7.56
CA PRO A 240 3.58 6.01 8.45
C PRO A 240 4.54 6.95 7.71
N PRO A 241 4.89 8.10 8.31
CA PRO A 241 6.00 8.93 7.86
C PRO A 241 7.35 8.20 8.09
N PHE A 242 7.65 7.21 7.24
CA PHE A 242 8.79 6.29 7.37
C PHE A 242 10.09 6.84 6.77
N VAL A 243 10.17 8.12 6.44
CA VAL A 243 11.41 8.70 5.89
C VAL A 243 12.43 8.86 7.02
N ILE A 244 13.64 8.38 6.75
CA ILE A 244 14.75 8.41 7.70
C ILE A 244 15.56 9.67 7.41
N SER A 245 15.15 10.78 8.01
CA SER A 245 15.74 12.12 7.81
C SER A 245 16.44 12.65 9.06
N PRO A 246 17.41 13.58 8.92
CA PRO A 246 17.91 14.37 10.04
C PRO A 246 16.82 15.29 10.59
N GLY A 247 16.37 15.01 11.82
CA GLY A 247 15.33 15.77 12.49
C GLY A 247 13.92 15.56 11.90
N ALA A 248 12.96 16.34 12.42
CA ALA A 248 11.53 16.22 12.14
C ALA A 248 11.00 17.46 11.42
N ARG A 249 11.43 17.71 10.18
CA ARG A 249 11.12 18.96 9.46
C ARG A 249 9.74 18.93 8.81
N LEU A 250 9.32 17.79 8.28
CA LEU A 250 8.09 17.62 7.50
C LEU A 250 7.23 16.51 8.09
N THR A 251 6.14 16.88 8.78
CA THR A 251 5.28 15.97 9.55
C THR A 251 4.69 14.82 8.72
N TYR A 252 4.48 15.00 7.41
CA TYR A 252 3.87 13.98 6.55
C TYR A 252 4.84 12.85 6.17
N ARG A 253 6.16 13.03 6.35
CA ARG A 253 7.17 12.04 5.94
C ARG A 253 8.24 11.77 7.01
N ASP A 254 8.56 12.74 7.85
CA ASP A 254 9.55 12.63 8.92
C ASP A 254 8.85 12.16 10.21
N GLY A 255 9.17 10.96 10.68
CA GLY A 255 8.53 10.33 11.85
C GLY A 255 8.82 10.96 13.21
N GLY A 256 9.72 11.94 13.27
CA GLY A 256 10.17 12.58 14.50
C GLY A 256 10.98 11.71 15.46
N MET A 257 11.16 10.43 15.12
CA MET A 257 12.01 9.48 15.82
C MET A 257 13.33 9.30 15.07
N GLY A 258 14.39 8.94 15.78
CA GLY A 258 15.70 8.75 15.17
C GLY A 258 15.74 7.49 14.31
N GLY A 259 16.29 7.59 13.10
CA GLY A 259 16.46 6.42 12.25
C GLY A 259 15.12 5.81 11.83
N ASP A 260 14.99 4.50 11.98
CA ASP A 260 13.80 3.69 11.69
C ASP A 260 13.07 3.23 12.97
N ASP A 261 13.28 3.94 14.09
CA ASP A 261 12.63 3.62 15.37
C ASP A 261 11.10 3.80 15.32
N LEU A 262 10.57 4.63 14.42
CA LEU A 262 9.12 4.75 14.19
C LEU A 262 8.55 3.42 13.69
N CYS A 263 9.13 2.86 12.62
CA CYS A 263 8.69 1.60 12.03
C CYS A 263 8.87 0.46 13.04
N ARG A 264 10.00 0.43 13.77
CA ARG A 264 10.23 -0.52 14.86
C ARG A 264 9.12 -0.46 15.91
N SER A 265 8.76 0.74 16.37
CA SER A 265 7.75 0.93 17.42
C SER A 265 6.35 0.53 16.93
N LEU A 266 6.03 0.81 15.67
CA LEU A 266 4.80 0.33 15.03
C LEU A 266 4.71 -1.20 15.02
N VAL A 267 5.75 -1.86 14.52
CA VAL A 267 5.82 -3.33 14.43
C VAL A 267 5.73 -3.97 15.82
N GLN A 268 6.52 -3.48 16.79
CA GLN A 268 6.53 -4.03 18.14
C GLN A 268 5.21 -3.83 18.88
N GLY A 269 4.58 -2.65 18.74
CA GLY A 269 3.32 -2.33 19.40
C GLY A 269 2.12 -3.10 18.84
N ALA A 270 2.18 -3.56 17.58
CA ALA A 270 1.08 -4.28 16.94
C ALA A 270 0.72 -5.59 17.67
N GLY A 271 1.70 -6.30 18.21
CA GLY A 271 1.48 -7.64 18.77
C GLY A 271 0.52 -7.68 19.96
N GLU A 272 0.45 -6.63 20.77
CA GLU A 272 -0.50 -6.51 21.89
C GLU A 272 -1.82 -5.86 21.49
N ARG A 273 -1.96 -5.45 20.24
CA ARG A 273 -3.12 -4.74 19.70
C ARG A 273 -3.85 -5.53 18.61
N LEU A 274 -3.33 -6.69 18.25
CA LEU A 274 -4.01 -7.63 17.36
C LEU A 274 -4.87 -8.62 18.15
N ASN A 275 -6.09 -8.84 17.67
CA ASN A 275 -6.87 -10.04 18.00
C ASN A 275 -6.17 -11.27 17.42
N GLU A 276 -6.38 -12.45 18.02
CA GLU A 276 -5.92 -13.73 17.45
C GLU A 276 -6.50 -13.92 16.04
N GLY A 277 -5.66 -14.32 15.10
CA GLY A 277 -5.99 -14.38 13.67
C GLY A 277 -6.01 -13.02 12.95
N GLY A 278 -5.70 -11.92 13.63
CA GLY A 278 -5.64 -10.59 13.05
C GLY A 278 -4.35 -10.31 12.27
N PHE A 279 -4.42 -9.32 11.37
CA PHE A 279 -3.31 -8.87 10.53
C PHE A 279 -2.88 -7.44 10.87
N ALA A 280 -1.58 -7.19 10.87
CA ALA A 280 -1.03 -5.82 10.86
C ALA A 280 -0.14 -5.61 9.63
N GLN A 281 -0.37 -4.54 8.88
CA GLN A 281 0.28 -4.31 7.59
C GLN A 281 0.82 -2.89 7.48
N PHE A 282 2.13 -2.80 7.25
CA PHE A 282 2.86 -1.54 7.28
C PHE A 282 3.71 -1.38 6.03
N LEU A 283 3.75 -0.16 5.50
CA LEU A 283 4.89 0.26 4.69
C LEU A 283 6.00 0.76 5.61
N ALA A 284 7.24 0.44 5.26
CA ALA A 284 8.38 0.78 6.09
C ALA A 284 9.64 0.98 5.26
N ASN A 285 10.50 1.88 5.77
CA ASN A 285 11.91 1.91 5.44
C ASN A 285 12.72 1.44 6.64
N TRP A 286 13.87 0.83 6.39
CA TRP A 286 14.79 0.39 7.44
C TRP A 286 16.25 0.55 7.05
N GLN A 287 17.09 0.79 8.06
CA GLN A 287 18.52 1.00 7.88
C GLN A 287 19.25 -0.34 7.70
N HIS A 288 20.14 -0.40 6.72
CA HIS A 288 21.20 -1.41 6.62
C HIS A 288 22.41 -0.87 7.37
N VAL A 289 22.60 -1.37 8.60
CA VAL A 289 23.64 -0.90 9.52
C VAL A 289 24.91 -1.75 9.34
N GLU A 290 26.07 -1.10 9.28
CA GLU A 290 27.35 -1.79 9.16
C GLU A 290 27.58 -2.79 10.31
N GLY A 291 27.84 -4.05 9.95
CA GLY A 291 28.07 -5.12 10.91
C GLY A 291 26.80 -5.83 11.39
N GLU A 292 25.62 -5.46 10.87
CA GLU A 292 24.35 -6.13 11.14
C GLU A 292 23.75 -6.69 9.84
N GLU A 293 23.24 -7.92 9.89
CA GLU A 293 22.38 -8.45 8.82
C GLU A 293 20.98 -7.84 8.97
N TRP A 294 20.50 -7.16 7.94
CA TRP A 294 19.23 -6.43 8.00
C TRP A 294 18.06 -7.37 8.31
N GLN A 295 18.12 -8.62 7.83
CA GLN A 295 17.11 -9.65 8.11
C GLN A 295 17.01 -9.90 9.62
N GLU A 296 18.12 -10.25 10.28
CA GLU A 296 18.14 -10.53 11.72
C GLU A 296 17.69 -9.33 12.55
N ARG A 297 18.09 -8.12 12.12
CA ARG A 297 17.67 -6.88 12.73
C ARG A 297 16.15 -6.70 12.67
N LEU A 298 15.51 -6.93 11.52
CA LEU A 298 14.06 -6.84 11.39
C LEU A 298 13.33 -8.00 12.08
N ARG A 299 13.90 -9.22 12.07
CA ARG A 299 13.37 -10.35 12.86
C ARG A 299 13.23 -9.97 14.33
N SER A 300 14.16 -9.20 14.88
CA SER A 300 14.12 -8.73 16.27
C SER A 300 12.98 -7.75 16.58
N TRP A 301 12.34 -7.16 15.56
CA TRP A 301 11.19 -6.27 15.74
C TRP A 301 9.88 -7.03 15.91
N VAL A 302 9.82 -8.27 15.42
CA VAL A 302 8.60 -9.06 15.40
C VAL A 302 8.16 -9.38 16.83
N PRO A 303 6.95 -8.97 17.24
CA PRO A 303 6.47 -9.23 18.58
C PRO A 303 6.16 -10.72 18.78
N ARG A 304 6.17 -11.17 20.05
CA ARG A 304 5.87 -12.57 20.39
C ARG A 304 4.45 -12.96 19.98
N GLY A 305 4.29 -14.22 19.59
CA GLY A 305 3.00 -14.77 19.14
C GLY A 305 2.54 -14.24 17.79
N CYS A 306 3.42 -13.59 17.02
CA CYS A 306 3.13 -13.15 15.66
C CYS A 306 4.07 -13.83 14.67
N ASP A 307 3.51 -14.32 13.58
CA ASP A 307 4.26 -14.60 12.37
C ASP A 307 4.50 -13.28 11.62
N ALA A 308 5.51 -13.26 10.76
CA ALA A 308 5.82 -12.10 9.96
C ALA A 308 6.32 -12.45 8.55
N TRP A 309 5.89 -11.64 7.60
CA TRP A 309 6.41 -11.63 6.24
C TRP A 309 6.90 -10.23 5.89
N ILE A 310 8.22 -10.11 5.75
CA ILE A 310 8.96 -8.87 5.57
C ILE A 310 9.60 -8.89 4.19
N VAL A 311 9.16 -8.01 3.30
CA VAL A 311 9.58 -8.00 1.90
C VAL A 311 10.28 -6.69 1.58
N GLN A 312 11.57 -6.76 1.26
CA GLN A 312 12.33 -5.65 0.70
C GLN A 312 12.08 -5.57 -0.80
N ARG A 313 11.52 -4.46 -1.28
CA ARG A 313 11.26 -4.23 -2.72
C ARG A 313 12.37 -3.44 -3.40
N GLU A 314 13.05 -2.58 -2.66
CA GLU A 314 14.12 -1.75 -3.17
C GLU A 314 15.14 -1.51 -2.07
N VAL A 315 16.40 -1.27 -2.47
CA VAL A 315 17.47 -0.82 -1.61
C VAL A 315 18.18 0.34 -2.31
N GLN A 316 18.45 1.42 -1.57
CA GLN A 316 19.23 2.55 -2.04
C GLN A 316 20.40 2.78 -1.11
N ASP A 317 21.56 3.14 -1.65
CA ASP A 317 22.64 3.64 -0.81
C ASP A 317 22.26 4.99 -0.17
N ILE A 318 22.98 5.37 0.88
CA ILE A 318 22.67 6.60 1.64
C ILE A 318 22.74 7.89 0.80
N THR A 319 23.54 7.91 -0.27
CA THR A 319 23.65 9.08 -1.15
C THR A 319 22.42 9.21 -2.03
N GLN A 320 22.03 8.12 -2.69
CA GLN A 320 20.81 8.04 -3.49
C GLN A 320 19.56 8.36 -2.65
N TYR A 321 19.49 7.80 -1.43
CA TYR A 321 18.38 8.03 -0.51
C TYR A 321 18.25 9.50 -0.13
N ALA A 322 19.34 10.15 0.30
CA ALA A 322 19.33 11.55 0.66
C ALA A 322 18.97 12.44 -0.55
N GLU A 323 19.53 12.16 -1.73
CA GLU A 323 19.23 12.89 -2.97
C GLU A 323 17.75 12.79 -3.36
N LEU A 324 17.15 11.61 -3.24
CA LEU A 324 15.72 11.39 -3.50
C LEU A 324 14.86 12.32 -2.64
N TRP A 325 15.09 12.35 -1.33
CA TRP A 325 14.25 13.10 -0.40
C TRP A 325 14.51 14.61 -0.43
N LEU A 326 15.76 15.04 -0.66
CA LEU A 326 16.09 16.45 -0.90
C LEU A 326 15.47 16.95 -2.22
N ARG A 327 15.37 16.08 -3.23
CA ARG A 327 14.66 16.42 -4.47
C ARG A 327 13.15 16.55 -4.25
N ASP A 328 12.57 15.60 -3.52
CA ASP A 328 11.14 15.60 -3.15
C ASP A 328 10.74 16.88 -2.41
N SER A 329 11.55 17.35 -1.44
CA SER A 329 11.24 18.61 -0.73
C SER A 329 11.60 19.87 -1.52
N GLY A 330 12.02 19.75 -2.78
CA GLY A 330 12.41 20.90 -3.61
C GLY A 330 13.72 21.56 -3.19
N ASP A 331 14.47 20.97 -2.25
CA ASP A 331 15.71 21.55 -1.70
C ASP A 331 16.80 21.67 -2.79
N HIS A 332 16.74 20.84 -3.84
CA HIS A 332 17.60 20.96 -5.02
C HIS A 332 17.43 22.27 -5.81
N ARG A 333 16.37 23.05 -5.54
CA ARG A 333 16.07 24.33 -6.20
C ARG A 333 16.51 25.54 -5.38
N THR A 334 16.98 25.34 -4.15
CA THR A 334 17.47 26.41 -3.27
C THR A 334 18.89 26.83 -3.65
N ASP A 335 19.49 27.72 -2.87
CA ASP A 335 20.89 28.09 -3.06
C ASP A 335 21.80 26.84 -2.99
N PRO A 336 22.79 26.70 -3.91
CA PRO A 336 23.66 25.53 -3.94
C PRO A 336 24.42 25.25 -2.64
N ALA A 337 24.79 26.29 -1.88
CA ALA A 337 25.48 26.10 -0.60
C ALA A 337 24.52 25.62 0.49
N GLU A 338 23.27 26.07 0.47
CA GLU A 338 22.22 25.58 1.36
C GLU A 338 21.88 24.12 1.08
N TYR A 339 21.76 23.73 -0.20
CA TYR A 339 21.59 22.34 -0.60
C TYR A 339 22.75 21.47 -0.12
N ALA A 340 24.00 21.89 -0.35
CA ALA A 340 25.19 21.15 0.08
C ALA A 340 25.24 20.94 1.60
N ALA A 341 24.96 22.00 2.37
CA ALA A 341 24.94 21.90 3.84
C ALA A 341 23.86 20.95 4.35
N ARG A 342 22.68 20.94 3.71
CA ARG A 342 21.61 19.98 4.04
C ARG A 342 22.01 18.57 3.68
N TYR A 343 22.61 18.36 2.51
CA TYR A 343 23.07 17.04 2.11
C TYR A 343 24.14 16.50 3.06
N GLU A 344 25.12 17.30 3.48
CA GLU A 344 26.08 16.89 4.49
C GLU A 344 25.41 16.48 5.81
N ALA A 345 24.40 17.23 6.28
CA ALA A 345 23.67 16.86 7.49
C ALA A 345 22.97 15.49 7.38
N TRP A 346 22.50 15.09 6.19
CA TRP A 346 21.97 13.74 5.94
C TRP A 346 23.06 12.68 6.03
N LEU A 347 24.20 12.92 5.39
CA LEU A 347 25.31 11.98 5.39
C LEU A 347 25.95 11.83 6.77
N ASP A 348 26.09 12.91 7.54
CA ASP A 348 26.59 12.91 8.93
C ASP A 348 25.70 12.05 9.84
N GLU A 349 24.38 12.15 9.72
CA GLU A 349 23.43 11.35 10.51
C GLU A 349 23.55 9.86 10.15
N PHE A 350 23.66 9.52 8.86
CA PHE A 350 23.86 8.14 8.44
C PHE A 350 25.22 7.59 8.88
N GLU A 351 26.28 8.39 8.79
CA GLU A 351 27.62 8.01 9.27
C GLU A 351 27.62 7.77 10.79
N ALA A 352 27.01 8.66 11.57
CA ALA A 352 26.87 8.52 13.02
C ALA A 352 26.16 7.22 13.42
N ARG A 353 25.22 6.75 12.59
CA ARG A 353 24.48 5.49 12.76
C ARG A 353 25.11 4.30 12.05
N LYS A 354 26.22 4.50 11.34
CA LYS A 354 26.86 3.50 10.46
C LYS A 354 25.91 2.90 9.43
N THR A 355 24.94 3.66 8.96
CA THR A 355 24.01 3.23 7.93
C THR A 355 24.70 3.28 6.57
N ARG A 356 24.61 2.20 5.80
CA ARG A 356 25.22 2.07 4.47
C ARG A 356 24.20 2.12 3.34
N ALA A 357 22.97 1.68 3.63
CA ALA A 357 21.86 1.70 2.70
C ALA A 357 20.53 1.77 3.47
N VAL A 358 19.46 2.04 2.75
CA VAL A 358 18.09 2.00 3.26
C VAL A 358 17.27 1.05 2.40
N GLY A 359 16.64 0.08 3.04
CA GLY A 359 15.67 -0.82 2.42
C GLY A 359 14.27 -0.23 2.46
N PHE A 360 13.49 -0.48 1.42
CA PHE A 360 12.10 -0.04 1.26
C PHE A 360 11.23 -1.26 1.06
N GLY A 361 10.08 -1.31 1.72
CA GLY A 361 9.17 -2.43 1.52
C GLY A 361 7.96 -2.41 2.42
N TRP A 362 7.46 -3.60 2.70
CA TRP A 362 6.34 -3.80 3.61
C TRP A 362 6.62 -4.88 4.64
N ILE A 363 5.90 -4.77 5.75
CA ILE A 363 5.91 -5.73 6.84
C ILE A 363 4.46 -6.14 7.07
N THR A 364 4.17 -7.44 6.94
CA THR A 364 2.91 -8.01 7.40
C THR A 364 3.16 -8.86 8.64
N LEU A 365 2.38 -8.64 9.68
CA LEU A 365 2.29 -9.50 10.85
C LEU A 365 0.96 -10.23 10.85
N TYR A 366 0.97 -11.45 11.35
CA TYR A 366 -0.22 -12.25 11.60
C TYR A 366 -0.18 -12.78 13.03
N LYS A 367 -1.24 -12.53 13.80
CA LYS A 367 -1.35 -12.96 15.20
C LYS A 367 -1.71 -14.45 15.26
N SER A 368 -0.70 -15.31 15.06
CA SER A 368 -0.85 -16.76 15.02
C SER A 368 -0.99 -17.42 16.40
N GLY A 369 -0.59 -16.71 17.46
CA GLY A 369 -0.55 -17.28 18.82
C GLY A 369 0.52 -18.36 19.01
N SER A 370 1.37 -18.59 18.01
CA SER A 370 2.37 -19.66 18.02
C SER A 370 3.59 -19.32 18.89
N ASP A 371 4.04 -20.30 19.66
CA ASP A 371 5.33 -20.25 20.39
C ASP A 371 6.54 -20.37 19.45
N ARG A 372 6.32 -20.79 18.20
CA ARG A 372 7.31 -20.92 17.14
C ARG A 372 6.88 -20.08 15.94
N PRO A 373 7.12 -18.76 15.96
CA PRO A 373 6.68 -17.88 14.88
C PRO A 373 7.43 -18.20 13.58
N SER A 374 6.74 -18.10 12.46
CA SER A 374 7.37 -18.08 11.14
C SER A 374 7.72 -16.64 10.79
N ILE A 375 9.01 -16.36 10.56
CA ILE A 375 9.50 -15.02 10.23
C ILE A 375 10.29 -15.08 8.92
N VAL A 376 9.59 -14.79 7.84
CA VAL A 376 10.12 -14.76 6.49
C VAL A 376 10.59 -13.34 6.17
N THR A 377 11.86 -13.20 5.86
CA THR A 377 12.48 -11.95 5.39
C THR A 377 13.09 -12.20 4.03
N GLU A 378 12.64 -11.48 3.00
CA GLU A 378 13.16 -11.67 1.64
C GLU A 378 13.35 -10.36 0.90
N GLU A 379 14.22 -10.39 -0.11
CA GLU A 379 14.36 -9.33 -1.10
C GLU A 379 13.63 -9.75 -2.38
N TRP A 380 12.71 -8.91 -2.84
CA TRP A 380 11.88 -9.17 -4.01
C TRP A 380 11.71 -7.92 -4.88
N PRO A 381 12.71 -7.54 -5.69
CA PRO A 381 12.63 -6.35 -6.53
C PRO A 381 11.78 -6.54 -7.80
N HIS A 382 11.20 -7.73 -7.97
CA HIS A 382 10.46 -8.11 -9.16
C HIS A 382 9.01 -7.62 -9.13
N PRO A 383 8.34 -7.50 -10.29
CA PRO A 383 6.91 -7.19 -10.35
C PRO A 383 6.07 -8.25 -9.63
N VAL A 384 5.01 -7.79 -8.96
CA VAL A 384 3.99 -8.62 -8.32
C VAL A 384 2.63 -8.32 -8.94
N GLU A 385 1.68 -9.25 -8.81
CA GLU A 385 0.28 -9.00 -9.13
C GLU A 385 -0.34 -8.05 -8.09
N GLN A 386 -1.29 -7.21 -8.54
CA GLN A 386 -2.06 -6.33 -7.69
C GLN A 386 -3.56 -6.52 -8.00
N PRO A 387 -4.43 -6.63 -6.98
CA PRO A 387 -4.14 -6.62 -5.55
C PRO A 387 -3.42 -7.91 -5.06
N LEU A 388 -2.70 -7.82 -3.93
CA LEU A 388 -1.90 -8.91 -3.34
C LEU A 388 -2.48 -9.44 -2.01
N GLY A 389 -3.53 -8.81 -1.46
CA GLY A 389 -4.09 -9.16 -0.14
C GLY A 389 -4.41 -10.65 0.04
N ASP A 390 -4.98 -11.31 -0.98
CA ASP A 390 -5.28 -12.74 -0.90
C ASP A 390 -4.03 -13.61 -0.85
N ALA A 391 -3.02 -13.30 -1.67
CA ALA A 391 -1.74 -13.99 -1.65
C ALA A 391 -1.00 -13.83 -0.31
N VAL A 392 -1.15 -12.67 0.35
CA VAL A 392 -0.65 -12.43 1.71
C VAL A 392 -1.36 -13.34 2.71
N ARG A 393 -2.69 -13.36 2.72
CA ARG A 393 -3.48 -14.25 3.60
C ARG A 393 -3.11 -15.72 3.41
N GLU A 394 -3.01 -16.16 2.16
CA GLU A 394 -2.67 -17.55 1.83
C GLU A 394 -1.25 -17.92 2.24
N HIS A 395 -0.29 -16.99 2.19
CA HIS A 395 1.05 -17.24 2.71
C HIS A 395 1.02 -17.67 4.18
N PHE A 396 0.32 -16.91 5.03
CA PHE A 396 0.22 -17.27 6.46
C PHE A 396 -0.56 -18.55 6.69
N ALA A 397 -1.63 -18.82 5.91
CA ALA A 397 -2.32 -20.10 5.97
C ALA A 397 -1.40 -21.29 5.63
N ARG A 398 -0.50 -21.13 4.65
CA ARG A 398 0.51 -22.15 4.29
C ARG A 398 1.56 -22.32 5.39
N GLN A 399 1.98 -21.25 6.05
CA GLN A 399 2.88 -21.33 7.22
C GLN A 399 2.25 -22.10 8.38
N ASP A 400 0.97 -21.85 8.69
CA ASP A 400 0.23 -22.58 9.72
C ASP A 400 0.05 -24.07 9.38
N TYR A 401 -0.25 -24.37 8.11
CA TYR A 401 -0.29 -25.73 7.60
C TYR A 401 1.06 -26.44 7.79
N LEU A 402 2.15 -25.85 7.30
CA LEU A 402 3.49 -26.45 7.38
C LEU A 402 3.98 -26.64 8.81
N ARG A 403 3.61 -25.73 9.73
CA ARG A 403 3.95 -25.82 11.15
C ARG A 403 3.32 -27.04 11.82
N SER A 404 2.14 -27.47 11.38
CA SER A 404 1.39 -28.58 11.95
C SER A 404 1.60 -29.93 11.25
N HIS A 405 2.33 -29.96 10.12
CA HIS A 405 2.54 -31.16 9.31
C HIS A 405 4.01 -31.59 9.28
N ASP A 406 4.32 -32.71 9.93
CA ASP A 406 5.61 -33.39 9.77
C ASP A 406 5.71 -34.11 8.40
N ASP A 407 6.86 -34.72 8.11
CA ASP A 407 7.10 -35.32 6.79
C ASP A 407 6.12 -36.46 6.49
N ALA A 408 5.77 -37.25 7.50
CA ALA A 408 4.79 -38.33 7.36
C ALA A 408 3.39 -37.78 7.05
N ALA A 409 2.99 -36.69 7.73
CA ALA A 409 1.73 -36.01 7.47
C ALA A 409 1.69 -35.41 6.05
N LEU A 410 2.77 -34.77 5.58
CA LEU A 410 2.86 -34.26 4.21
C LEU A 410 2.73 -35.37 3.18
N LEU A 411 3.40 -36.51 3.39
CA LEU A 411 3.31 -37.66 2.48
C LEU A 411 1.91 -38.31 2.47
N ALA A 412 1.17 -38.20 3.57
CA ALA A 412 -0.19 -38.70 3.68
C ALA A 412 -1.25 -37.75 3.10
N ASP A 413 -0.92 -36.47 2.93
CA ASP A 413 -1.84 -35.45 2.44
C ASP A 413 -1.86 -35.36 0.90
N ARG A 414 -2.78 -34.55 0.38
CA ARG A 414 -3.12 -34.39 -1.02
C ARG A 414 -2.95 -32.93 -1.42
N PHE A 415 -2.21 -32.72 -2.50
CA PHE A 415 -1.91 -31.39 -3.00
C PHE A 415 -2.51 -31.15 -4.37
N ARG A 416 -2.83 -29.89 -4.64
CA ARG A 416 -3.18 -29.39 -5.96
C ARG A 416 -2.12 -28.39 -6.43
N LEU A 417 -1.71 -28.49 -7.68
CA LEU A 417 -0.94 -27.45 -8.36
C LEU A 417 -1.80 -26.19 -8.51
N VAL A 418 -1.28 -25.07 -8.04
CA VAL A 418 -1.97 -23.77 -8.18
C VAL A 418 -2.20 -23.45 -9.65
N GLU A 419 -3.37 -22.89 -9.96
CA GLU A 419 -3.72 -22.52 -11.32
C GLU A 419 -2.71 -21.53 -11.92
N GLU A 420 -2.52 -21.58 -13.23
CA GLU A 420 -1.61 -20.70 -13.99
C GLU A 420 -0.11 -20.79 -13.63
N VAL A 421 0.29 -21.83 -12.89
CA VAL A 421 1.69 -22.26 -12.83
C VAL A 421 2.10 -22.84 -14.18
N VAL A 422 3.16 -22.29 -14.77
CA VAL A 422 3.73 -22.77 -16.03
C VAL A 422 5.09 -23.42 -15.79
N GLN A 423 5.41 -24.44 -16.58
CA GLN A 423 6.71 -25.09 -16.59
C GLN A 423 7.55 -24.56 -17.75
N GLU A 424 8.72 -24.02 -17.43
CA GLU A 424 9.76 -23.65 -18.39
C GLU A 424 10.87 -24.71 -18.36
N GLN A 425 11.30 -25.17 -19.53
CA GLN A 425 12.43 -26.09 -19.66
C GLN A 425 13.55 -25.41 -20.42
N VAL A 426 14.75 -25.42 -19.86
CA VAL A 426 15.96 -24.86 -20.48
C VAL A 426 16.96 -25.98 -20.69
N GLY A 427 17.42 -26.14 -21.94
CA GLY A 427 18.41 -27.15 -22.30
C GLY A 427 18.90 -26.95 -23.74
N LEU A 428 19.96 -27.65 -24.11
CA LEU A 428 20.49 -27.63 -25.47
C LEU A 428 19.48 -28.25 -26.45
N PRO A 429 19.27 -27.66 -27.65
CA PRO A 429 18.41 -28.26 -28.67
C PRO A 429 18.86 -29.69 -29.02
N GLY A 430 17.97 -30.66 -28.83
CA GLY A 430 18.23 -32.08 -29.11
C GLY A 430 18.80 -32.89 -27.95
N ALA A 431 18.97 -32.30 -26.75
CA ALA A 431 19.24 -33.05 -25.53
C ALA A 431 18.03 -33.90 -25.11
N GLU A 432 18.29 -35.08 -24.54
CA GLU A 432 17.26 -36.01 -24.07
C GLU A 432 16.56 -35.47 -22.82
N ASP A 433 17.31 -34.81 -21.93
CA ASP A 433 16.81 -34.18 -20.70
C ASP A 433 17.13 -32.67 -20.67
N PRO A 434 16.23 -31.83 -20.09
CA PRO A 434 16.52 -30.41 -19.88
C PRO A 434 17.59 -30.22 -18.79
N GLU A 435 18.42 -29.18 -18.95
CA GLU A 435 19.40 -28.81 -17.93
C GLU A 435 18.70 -28.24 -16.68
N HIS A 436 17.64 -27.46 -16.88
CA HIS A 436 16.84 -26.83 -15.82
C HIS A 436 15.34 -26.96 -16.12
N VAL A 437 14.58 -27.29 -15.07
CA VAL A 437 13.12 -27.16 -15.07
C VAL A 437 12.76 -26.07 -14.06
N ILE A 438 11.93 -25.12 -14.48
CA ILE A 438 11.50 -23.99 -13.67
C ILE A 438 9.98 -24.01 -13.62
N LEU A 439 9.41 -23.94 -12.42
CA LEU A 439 8.00 -23.64 -12.23
C LEU A 439 7.86 -22.14 -12.02
N ARG A 440 6.95 -21.50 -12.75
CA ARG A 440 6.69 -20.05 -12.67
C ARG A 440 5.23 -19.79 -12.37
N GLN A 441 4.96 -19.00 -11.34
CA GLN A 441 3.64 -18.43 -11.07
C GLN A 441 3.45 -17.16 -11.89
N ASN A 442 2.28 -16.97 -12.47
CA ASN A 442 1.89 -15.71 -13.11
C ASN A 442 1.08 -14.78 -12.19
N ARG A 443 0.62 -15.32 -11.06
CA ARG A 443 -0.20 -14.65 -10.04
C ARG A 443 0.59 -14.36 -8.75
N GLY A 444 0.01 -13.53 -7.88
CA GLY A 444 0.55 -13.17 -6.57
C GLY A 444 1.97 -12.59 -6.65
N MET A 445 2.92 -13.21 -5.95
CA MET A 445 4.33 -12.78 -5.96
C MET A 445 5.06 -13.06 -7.29
N ARG A 446 4.45 -13.82 -8.22
CA ARG A 446 5.04 -14.22 -9.50
C ARG A 446 6.38 -14.95 -9.35
N ARG A 447 6.44 -15.88 -8.40
CA ARG A 447 7.68 -16.62 -8.10
C ARG A 447 8.09 -17.52 -9.24
N ALA A 448 9.38 -17.79 -9.31
CA ALA A 448 9.94 -18.83 -10.12
C ALA A 448 10.90 -19.66 -9.28
N THR A 449 10.71 -20.97 -9.28
CA THR A 449 11.53 -21.90 -8.50
C THR A 449 12.08 -22.99 -9.40
N LYS A 450 13.34 -23.36 -9.20
CA LYS A 450 13.97 -24.43 -9.96
C LYS A 450 13.61 -25.76 -9.31
N VAL A 451 13.14 -26.69 -10.11
CA VAL A 451 12.81 -28.06 -9.68
C VAL A 451 13.64 -29.06 -10.48
N ASP A 452 13.85 -30.23 -9.91
CA ASP A 452 14.36 -31.39 -10.65
C ASP A 452 13.21 -32.11 -11.37
N SER A 453 13.53 -33.16 -12.12
CA SER A 453 12.53 -33.95 -12.87
C SER A 453 11.48 -34.59 -11.97
N VAL A 454 11.86 -34.97 -10.75
CA VAL A 454 10.95 -35.53 -9.73
C VAL A 454 9.97 -34.46 -9.26
N GLY A 455 10.45 -33.28 -8.88
CA GLY A 455 9.63 -32.17 -8.42
C GLY A 455 8.69 -31.66 -9.50
N ALA A 456 9.15 -31.57 -10.75
CA ALA A 456 8.31 -31.22 -11.89
C ALA A 456 7.21 -32.27 -12.14
N GLY A 457 7.58 -33.55 -12.15
CA GLY A 457 6.62 -34.65 -12.30
C GLY A 457 5.61 -34.70 -11.15
N PHE A 458 6.07 -34.50 -9.91
CA PHE A 458 5.24 -34.44 -8.73
C PHE A 458 4.22 -33.31 -8.83
N ALA A 459 4.69 -32.07 -9.09
CA ALA A 459 3.83 -30.91 -9.25
C ALA A 459 2.80 -31.11 -10.38
N GLY A 460 3.21 -31.68 -11.52
CA GLY A 460 2.34 -31.94 -12.66
C GLY A 460 1.23 -32.98 -12.41
N VAL A 461 1.38 -33.84 -11.40
CA VAL A 461 0.39 -34.88 -11.03
C VAL A 461 -0.48 -34.44 -9.83
N CYS A 462 -0.11 -33.35 -9.15
CA CYS A 462 -0.88 -32.82 -8.03
C CYS A 462 -2.21 -32.22 -8.49
N ASP A 463 -3.27 -33.04 -8.54
CA ASP A 463 -4.65 -32.63 -8.84
C ASP A 463 -5.60 -32.76 -7.64
N GLY A 464 -5.07 -33.21 -6.49
CA GLY A 464 -5.80 -33.51 -5.27
C GLY A 464 -6.34 -34.94 -5.15
N THR A 465 -6.17 -35.80 -6.15
CA THR A 465 -6.80 -37.15 -6.18
C THR A 465 -5.95 -38.26 -5.58
N LEU A 466 -4.64 -38.07 -5.48
CA LEU A 466 -3.68 -39.00 -4.87
C LEU A 466 -2.94 -38.33 -3.71
N THR A 467 -2.52 -39.11 -2.72
CA THR A 467 -1.64 -38.59 -1.68
C THR A 467 -0.24 -38.37 -2.23
N ALA A 468 0.53 -37.46 -1.64
CA ALA A 468 1.90 -37.20 -2.06
C ALA A 468 2.75 -38.48 -2.09
N GLY A 469 2.62 -39.35 -1.07
CA GLY A 469 3.30 -40.64 -1.04
C GLY A 469 2.90 -41.60 -2.15
N GLN A 470 1.65 -41.56 -2.64
CA GLN A 470 1.20 -42.37 -3.78
C GLN A 470 1.77 -41.83 -5.10
N ILE A 471 1.83 -40.51 -5.26
CA ILE A 471 2.45 -39.86 -6.42
C ILE A 471 3.94 -40.22 -6.50
N LEU A 472 4.64 -40.14 -5.36
CA LEU A 472 6.07 -40.49 -5.30
C LEU A 472 6.33 -41.97 -5.60
N ASP A 473 5.48 -42.89 -5.14
CA ASP A 473 5.62 -44.32 -5.51
C ASP A 473 5.49 -44.55 -7.01
N ALA A 474 4.55 -43.85 -7.66
CA ALA A 474 4.37 -43.94 -9.11
C ALA A 474 5.57 -43.34 -9.87
N ILE A 475 6.10 -42.20 -9.42
CA ILE A 475 7.30 -41.59 -10.00
C ILE A 475 8.52 -42.51 -9.84
N ALA A 476 8.71 -43.11 -8.65
CA ALA A 476 9.80 -44.04 -8.40
C ALA A 476 9.74 -45.26 -9.35
N GLN A 477 8.55 -45.80 -9.61
CA GLN A 477 8.36 -46.88 -10.58
C GLN A 477 8.69 -46.45 -12.03
N LEU A 478 8.36 -45.21 -12.40
CA LEU A 478 8.64 -44.68 -13.74
C LEU A 478 10.14 -44.41 -13.97
N LEU A 479 10.86 -44.01 -12.91
CA LEU A 479 12.29 -43.68 -12.96
C LEU A 479 13.21 -44.84 -12.58
N ASP A 480 12.66 -46.03 -12.26
CA ASP A 480 13.41 -47.19 -11.74
C ASP A 480 14.24 -46.86 -10.48
N GLU A 481 13.69 -46.01 -9.61
CA GLU A 481 14.27 -45.61 -8.33
C GLU A 481 13.61 -46.33 -7.13
N ASP A 482 14.29 -46.36 -5.98
CA ASP A 482 13.73 -46.90 -4.73
C ASP A 482 12.66 -45.94 -4.14
N PRO A 483 11.38 -46.37 -4.02
CA PRO A 483 10.32 -45.54 -3.46
C PRO A 483 10.58 -45.06 -2.03
N VAL A 484 11.32 -45.84 -1.23
CA VAL A 484 11.66 -45.47 0.15
C VAL A 484 12.62 -44.29 0.15
N VAL A 485 13.63 -44.31 -0.72
CA VAL A 485 14.60 -43.22 -0.86
C VAL A 485 13.92 -41.94 -1.34
N LEU A 486 13.00 -42.05 -2.30
CA LEU A 486 12.27 -40.89 -2.82
C LEU A 486 11.38 -40.25 -1.75
N ARG A 487 10.64 -41.06 -0.99
CA ARG A 487 9.80 -40.59 0.13
C ARG A 487 10.58 -39.93 1.26
N ASP A 488 11.83 -40.35 1.50
CA ASP A 488 12.68 -39.77 2.54
C ASP A 488 13.21 -38.38 2.15
N ARG A 489 13.55 -38.17 0.86
CA ARG A 489 14.18 -36.91 0.40
C ARG A 489 13.23 -35.84 -0.12
N THR A 490 12.04 -36.20 -0.61
CA THR A 490 11.11 -35.25 -1.26
C THR A 490 10.27 -34.36 -0.31
N PRO A 491 10.01 -34.69 0.98
CA PRO A 491 9.24 -33.82 1.87
C PRO A 491 9.77 -32.39 1.97
N GLU A 492 11.09 -32.19 1.95
CA GLU A 492 11.70 -30.85 1.94
C GLU A 492 11.29 -30.04 0.70
N ALA A 493 11.30 -30.66 -0.49
CA ALA A 493 10.86 -30.02 -1.72
C ALA A 493 9.35 -29.71 -1.71
N ILE A 494 8.53 -30.60 -1.14
CA ILE A 494 7.09 -30.34 -0.96
C ILE A 494 6.87 -29.13 -0.04
N ARG A 495 7.62 -29.03 1.07
CA ARG A 495 7.55 -27.87 1.98
C ARG A 495 7.84 -26.57 1.24
N VAL A 496 8.91 -26.52 0.45
CA VAL A 496 9.26 -25.33 -0.34
C VAL A 496 8.15 -24.97 -1.34
N LEU A 497 7.64 -25.96 -2.09
CA LEU A 497 6.57 -25.73 -3.07
C LEU A 497 5.26 -25.26 -2.41
N VAL A 498 4.93 -25.75 -1.21
CA VAL A 498 3.78 -25.27 -0.44
C VAL A 498 4.05 -23.88 0.14
N GLU A 499 5.20 -23.65 0.76
CA GLU A 499 5.57 -22.35 1.34
C GLU A 499 5.50 -21.22 0.30
N GLU A 500 6.07 -21.46 -0.87
CA GLU A 500 6.10 -20.51 -1.99
C GLU A 500 4.75 -20.43 -2.76
N GLY A 501 3.80 -21.30 -2.45
CA GLY A 501 2.45 -21.31 -3.02
C GLY A 501 2.36 -21.91 -4.43
N PHE A 502 3.29 -22.77 -4.82
CA PHE A 502 3.14 -23.61 -6.03
C PHE A 502 2.14 -24.74 -5.81
N LEU A 503 2.05 -25.25 -4.58
CA LEU A 503 1.13 -26.32 -4.18
C LEU A 503 0.20 -25.87 -3.06
N GLU A 504 -1.06 -26.27 -3.16
CA GLU A 504 -2.08 -26.04 -2.15
C GLU A 504 -2.55 -27.37 -1.54
N PRO A 505 -2.59 -27.49 -0.20
CA PRO A 505 -3.21 -28.62 0.46
C PRO A 505 -4.71 -28.67 0.19
N THR A 506 -5.25 -29.84 -0.14
CA THR A 506 -6.69 -30.02 -0.41
C THR A 506 -7.50 -30.41 0.83
N GLY A 507 -6.82 -30.78 1.93
CA GLY A 507 -7.41 -31.23 3.19
C GLY A 507 -7.67 -30.15 4.25
N GLY A 508 -7.34 -28.89 3.98
CA GLY A 508 -7.63 -27.76 4.87
C GLY A 508 -9.05 -27.24 4.68
N ALA A 509 -9.81 -27.12 5.78
CA ALA A 509 -11.20 -26.67 5.79
C ALA A 509 -11.42 -25.45 4.88
N GLY A 510 -12.20 -25.64 3.81
CA GLY A 510 -12.80 -24.55 3.09
C GLY A 510 -13.63 -23.73 4.08
N VAL A 511 -13.24 -22.48 4.25
CA VAL A 511 -14.14 -21.44 4.72
C VAL A 511 -15.08 -21.17 3.54
N GLU A 512 -16.27 -21.78 3.58
CA GLU A 512 -17.45 -21.26 2.87
C GLU A 512 -17.87 -19.92 3.48
#